data_AF-A0A9P9TAN6-F1
#
_entry.id   AF-A0A9P9TAN6-F1
#
_cell.length_a   1.000
_cell.length_b   1.000
_cell.length_c   1.000
_cell.angle_alpha   90.00
_cell.angle_beta   90.00
_cell.angle_gamma   90.00
#
_symmetry.space_group_name_H-M   'P 1'
#
loop_
_entity.id
_entity.type
_entity.pdbx_description
1 polymer ?
#
loop_
_entity_poly.entity_id
_entity_poly.type
_entity_poly.pdbx_seq_one_letter_code
_entity_poly.pdbx_strand_id
1 'polypeptide(L)'
;IQAGFLPTKDNRFDYDLAGGSLMDVGTYSIASLRDVFHDEPVKCTSATARLMPKPSDQRVDVGFGAEFKFPNGGIGTVEADLACKTWLGLPSIKMPKIVVKCRDVEIDDGPGSPKHIMSRTITFWGFLFAHFWHRIQVCEKHVWSESGTGKVIKKKEEKRNLTAYIWDEGEKKGDAHWTTYRYMLDEFVCRIRGEKGTGAWIDGEDSVNQMKMIDSGYVKAGLPLRPTN
;
A
#
# COMPACT_ATOMS: atom_id res chain seq x y z
N ILE A 1 6.24 3.17 2.62
CA ILE A 1 6.74 4.47 2.08
C ILE A 1 7.95 4.91 2.89
N GLN A 2 9.00 5.46 2.25
CA GLN A 2 10.27 5.74 2.92
C GLN A 2 10.82 7.16 2.59
N ALA A 3 11.03 8.00 3.61
CA ALA A 3 11.63 9.35 3.50
C ALA A 3 13.08 9.37 4.01
N GLY A 4 13.92 10.24 3.42
CA GLY A 4 15.38 10.21 3.60
C GLY A 4 15.94 11.13 4.68
N PHE A 5 15.36 12.31 4.91
CA PHE A 5 15.85 13.23 5.94
C PHE A 5 14.78 14.25 6.34
N LEU A 6 14.41 14.28 7.62
CA LEU A 6 13.56 15.30 8.23
C LEU A 6 14.32 15.95 9.40
N PRO A 7 14.15 17.27 9.64
CA PRO A 7 14.71 17.93 10.81
C PRO A 7 14.24 17.27 12.11
N THR A 8 15.07 17.26 13.15
CA THR A 8 14.74 16.62 14.44
C THR A 8 13.58 17.30 15.20
N LYS A 9 13.23 18.55 14.83
CA LYS A 9 12.09 19.31 15.36
C LYS A 9 10.89 19.36 14.41
N ASP A 10 10.84 18.48 13.41
CA ASP A 10 9.68 18.34 12.54
C ASP A 10 8.46 17.86 13.33
N ASN A 11 7.26 18.34 12.98
CA ASN A 11 6.03 17.96 13.68
C ASN A 11 5.74 16.44 13.56
N ARG A 12 6.28 15.77 12.54
CA ARG A 12 6.21 14.30 12.40
C ARG A 12 6.93 13.56 13.52
N PHE A 13 7.75 14.23 14.33
CA PHE A 13 8.42 13.65 15.48
C PHE A 13 7.85 14.12 16.83
N ASP A 14 6.71 14.81 16.81
CA ASP A 14 6.00 15.26 18.00
C ASP A 14 4.82 14.34 18.28
N TYR A 15 4.84 13.66 19.43
CA TYR A 15 3.79 12.71 19.81
C TYR A 15 2.43 13.40 20.02
N ASP A 16 2.41 14.60 20.59
CA ASP A 16 1.18 15.31 20.93
C ASP A 16 0.51 15.90 19.68
N LEU A 17 1.26 16.04 18.58
CA LEU A 17 0.75 16.40 17.25
C LEU A 17 0.50 15.19 16.34
N ALA A 18 0.36 13.99 16.92
CA ALA A 18 0.18 12.74 16.19
C ALA A 18 1.31 12.43 15.19
N GLY A 19 2.57 12.70 15.57
CA GLY A 19 3.75 12.29 14.81
C GLY A 19 3.94 10.77 14.75
N GLY A 20 4.86 10.33 13.91
CA GLY A 20 5.24 8.92 13.73
C GLY A 20 5.19 8.48 12.27
N SER A 21 6.07 7.54 11.90
CA SER A 21 6.14 7.03 10.53
C SER A 21 4.87 6.29 10.12
N LEU A 22 4.24 5.51 11.01
CA LEU A 22 2.98 4.85 10.71
C LEU A 22 1.84 5.86 10.53
N MET A 23 1.80 6.93 11.34
CA MET A 23 0.77 7.97 11.25
C MET A 23 0.91 8.85 9.99
N ASP A 24 2.14 9.25 9.64
CA ASP A 24 2.39 10.15 8.52
C ASP A 24 2.42 9.39 7.17
N VAL A 25 3.51 8.70 6.85
CA VAL A 25 3.61 7.99 5.57
C VAL A 25 2.97 6.61 5.59
N GLY A 26 2.84 5.98 6.76
CA GLY A 26 2.23 4.66 6.89
C GLY A 26 0.73 4.65 6.64
N THR A 27 0.02 5.75 6.92
CA THR A 27 -1.43 5.86 6.73
C THR A 27 -1.82 5.55 5.28
N TYR A 28 -1.05 6.01 4.30
CA TYR A 28 -1.31 5.70 2.90
C TYR A 28 -1.12 4.21 2.58
N SER A 29 -0.19 3.53 3.26
CA SER A 29 0.01 2.09 3.09
C SER A 29 -1.14 1.31 3.74
N ILE A 30 -1.65 1.78 4.88
CA ILE A 30 -2.81 1.23 5.57
C ILE A 30 -4.08 1.37 4.72
N ALA A 31 -4.34 2.57 4.19
CA ALA A 31 -5.46 2.82 3.28
C ALA A 31 -5.35 1.94 2.02
N SER A 32 -4.16 1.87 1.42
CA SER A 32 -3.93 1.01 0.26
C SER A 32 -4.19 -0.47 0.52
N LEU A 33 -3.90 -0.97 1.73
CA LEU A 33 -4.23 -2.37 2.07
C LEU A 33 -5.74 -2.55 2.17
N ARG A 34 -6.46 -1.64 2.84
CA ARG A 34 -7.92 -1.66 2.95
C ARG A 34 -8.57 -1.63 1.57
N ASP A 35 -8.08 -0.78 0.68
CA ASP A 35 -8.55 -0.69 -0.73
C ASP A 35 -8.29 -1.98 -1.52
N VAL A 36 -7.09 -2.56 -1.40
CA VAL A 36 -6.73 -3.79 -2.13
C VAL A 36 -7.55 -4.99 -1.66
N PHE A 37 -7.79 -5.10 -0.36
CA PHE A 37 -8.61 -6.17 0.21
C PHE A 37 -10.10 -5.89 0.11
N HIS A 38 -10.48 -4.62 -0.09
CA HIS A 38 -11.84 -4.13 -0.06
C HIS A 38 -12.57 -4.54 1.24
N ASP A 39 -11.86 -4.48 2.36
CA ASP A 39 -12.31 -4.96 3.66
C ASP A 39 -11.44 -4.41 4.80
N GLU A 40 -11.89 -4.58 6.04
CA GLU A 40 -11.13 -4.25 7.25
C GLU A 40 -10.29 -5.44 7.73
N PRO A 41 -9.13 -5.21 8.36
CA PRO A 41 -8.37 -6.30 8.94
C PRO A 41 -9.10 -6.91 10.15
N VAL A 42 -9.06 -8.23 10.26
CA VAL A 42 -9.53 -8.96 11.45
C VAL A 42 -8.62 -8.64 12.65
N LYS A 43 -7.31 -8.55 12.41
CA LYS A 43 -6.32 -8.20 13.45
C LYS A 43 -4.95 -7.86 12.85
N CYS A 44 -4.16 -7.10 13.62
CA CYS A 44 -2.72 -7.01 13.47
C CYS A 44 -2.04 -8.26 14.04
N THR A 45 -1.35 -9.04 13.21
CA THR A 45 -0.71 -10.32 13.59
C THR A 45 0.69 -10.11 14.15
N SER A 46 1.43 -9.11 13.64
CA SER A 46 2.73 -8.69 14.14
C SER A 46 2.98 -7.21 13.86
N ALA A 47 3.77 -6.54 14.70
CA ALA A 47 4.22 -5.18 14.46
C ALA A 47 5.58 -4.94 15.13
N THR A 48 6.44 -4.18 14.46
CA THR A 48 7.77 -3.78 14.93
C THR A 48 7.98 -2.31 14.63
N ALA A 49 8.24 -1.53 15.68
CA ALA A 49 8.57 -0.12 15.58
C ALA A 49 10.08 0.10 15.77
N ARG A 50 10.65 0.98 14.94
CA ARG A 50 11.94 1.60 15.18
C ARG A 50 11.67 3.01 15.69
N LEU A 51 12.05 3.26 16.93
CA LEU A 51 11.75 4.52 17.61
C LEU A 51 12.75 5.61 17.21
N MET A 52 12.37 6.86 17.42
CA MET A 52 13.33 7.96 17.42
C MET A 52 14.50 7.64 18.37
N PRO A 53 15.74 8.06 18.08
CA PRO A 53 16.85 7.85 19.02
C PRO A 53 16.77 8.81 20.21
N LYS A 54 17.29 8.40 21.37
CA LYS A 54 17.46 9.32 22.51
C LYS A 54 18.36 10.51 22.12
N PRO A 55 18.11 11.73 22.64
CA PRO A 55 17.14 12.07 23.70
C PRO A 55 15.72 12.39 23.22
N SER A 56 15.38 12.14 21.95
CA SER A 56 14.03 12.40 21.42
C SER A 56 12.96 11.49 22.04
N ASP A 57 11.70 11.91 21.91
CA ASP A 57 10.53 11.19 22.43
C ASP A 57 10.46 9.76 21.87
N GLN A 58 10.60 8.78 22.76
CA GLN A 58 10.57 7.35 22.42
C GLN A 58 9.14 6.84 22.16
N ARG A 59 8.10 7.66 22.34
CA ARG A 59 6.73 7.31 21.95
C ARG A 59 6.50 7.40 20.44
N VAL A 60 7.44 8.02 19.71
CA VAL A 60 7.33 8.26 18.27
C VAL A 60 8.21 7.29 17.49
N ASP A 61 7.61 6.61 16.52
CA ASP A 61 8.29 5.74 15.58
C ASP A 61 8.89 6.53 14.40
N VAL A 62 10.15 6.25 14.07
CA VAL A 62 10.80 6.73 12.85
C VAL A 62 10.70 5.69 11.72
N GLY A 63 10.43 4.44 12.05
CA GLY A 63 10.09 3.39 11.09
C GLY A 63 9.15 2.37 11.71
N PHE A 64 8.31 1.77 10.88
CA PHE A 64 7.26 0.87 11.33
C PHE A 64 7.01 -0.24 10.31
N GLY A 65 6.97 -1.48 10.77
CA GLY A 65 6.55 -2.64 9.99
C GLY A 65 5.41 -3.35 10.70
N ALA A 66 4.37 -3.75 9.97
CA ALA A 66 3.28 -4.54 10.54
C ALA A 66 2.65 -5.49 9.52
N GLU A 67 2.04 -6.54 10.06
CA GLU A 67 1.29 -7.55 9.31
C GLU A 67 -0.15 -7.59 9.83
N PHE A 68 -1.09 -7.71 8.90
CA PHE A 68 -2.52 -7.74 9.16
C PHE A 68 -3.16 -8.93 8.44
N LYS A 69 -4.11 -9.57 9.11
CA LYS A 69 -4.93 -10.65 8.54
C LYS A 69 -6.31 -10.12 8.17
N PHE A 70 -6.76 -10.40 6.95
CA PHE A 70 -8.07 -10.01 6.42
C PHE A 70 -9.08 -11.18 6.43
N PRO A 71 -10.40 -10.91 6.36
CA PRO A 71 -11.44 -11.93 6.47
C PRO A 71 -11.35 -13.03 5.41
N ASN A 72 -10.90 -12.69 4.20
CA ASN A 72 -10.68 -13.66 3.12
C ASN A 72 -9.45 -14.58 3.30
N GLY A 73 -8.78 -14.50 4.45
CA GLY A 73 -7.56 -15.24 4.80
C GLY A 73 -6.27 -14.63 4.26
N GLY A 74 -6.36 -13.54 3.50
CA GLY A 74 -5.22 -12.81 2.98
C GLY A 74 -4.41 -12.12 4.07
N ILE A 75 -3.12 -11.91 3.78
CA ILE A 75 -2.17 -11.25 4.66
C ILE A 75 -1.66 -9.99 3.97
N GLY A 76 -1.81 -8.85 4.64
CA GLY A 76 -1.27 -7.57 4.21
C GLY A 76 -0.10 -7.16 5.07
N THR A 77 0.96 -6.63 4.46
CA THR A 77 2.13 -6.11 5.18
C THR A 77 2.34 -4.64 4.83
N VAL A 78 2.64 -3.82 5.84
CA VAL A 78 3.03 -2.42 5.67
C VAL A 78 4.47 -2.19 6.11
N GLU A 79 5.14 -1.28 5.40
CA GLU A 79 6.43 -0.73 5.80
C GLU A 79 6.39 0.78 5.65
N ALA A 80 6.65 1.50 6.72
CA ALA A 80 6.75 2.95 6.80
C ALA A 80 8.12 3.33 7.38
N ASP A 81 8.76 4.37 6.85
CA ASP A 81 10.07 4.79 7.33
C ASP A 81 10.28 6.29 7.04
N LEU A 82 10.59 7.10 8.04
CA LEU A 82 10.88 8.52 7.89
C LEU A 82 12.39 8.84 7.86
N ALA A 83 13.23 7.82 8.09
CA ALA A 83 14.69 7.95 8.11
C ALA A 83 15.35 6.73 7.48
N CYS A 84 14.92 6.39 6.26
CA CYS A 84 15.45 5.22 5.57
C CYS A 84 16.90 5.48 5.14
N LYS A 85 17.74 4.46 5.29
CA LYS A 85 19.15 4.51 4.94
C LYS A 85 19.50 3.41 3.93
N THR A 86 20.47 3.68 3.06
CA THR A 86 21.14 2.66 2.26
C THR A 86 21.99 1.76 3.16
N TRP A 87 22.54 0.67 2.59
CA TRP A 87 23.45 -0.19 3.35
C TRP A 87 24.71 0.54 3.84
N LEU A 88 25.09 1.65 3.18
CA LEU A 88 26.19 2.54 3.59
C LEU A 88 25.78 3.57 4.66
N GLY A 89 24.53 3.52 5.15
CA GLY A 89 24.03 4.47 6.15
C GLY A 89 23.63 5.84 5.60
N LEU A 90 23.69 6.05 4.28
CA LEU A 90 23.29 7.30 3.64
C LEU A 90 21.77 7.41 3.53
N PRO A 91 21.17 8.61 3.62
CA PRO A 91 19.75 8.83 3.35
C PRO A 91 19.28 8.16 2.06
N SER A 92 18.13 7.47 2.13
CA SER A 92 17.53 6.78 0.99
C SER A 92 16.04 7.11 0.89
N ILE A 93 15.57 7.26 -0.35
CA ILE A 93 14.15 7.34 -0.66
C ILE A 93 13.83 6.12 -1.51
N LYS A 94 12.87 5.32 -1.07
CA LYS A 94 12.33 4.24 -1.89
C LYS A 94 11.04 4.69 -2.54
N MET A 95 10.92 4.41 -3.84
CA MET A 95 9.68 4.64 -4.57
C MET A 95 8.52 3.92 -3.86
N PRO A 96 7.45 4.63 -3.47
CA PRO A 96 6.29 4.01 -2.87
C PRO A 96 5.66 3.02 -3.84
N LYS A 97 5.28 1.86 -3.32
CA LYS A 97 4.65 0.81 -4.12
C LYS A 97 3.66 0.00 -3.31
N ILE A 98 2.69 -0.57 -4.00
CA ILE A 98 1.77 -1.58 -3.50
C ILE A 98 2.05 -2.84 -4.29
N VAL A 99 2.23 -3.99 -3.63
CA VAL A 99 2.50 -5.27 -4.29
C VAL A 99 1.41 -6.25 -3.90
N VAL A 100 0.65 -6.70 -4.89
CA VAL A 100 -0.42 -7.69 -4.74
C VAL A 100 0.05 -9.00 -5.37
N LYS A 101 0.16 -10.05 -4.56
CA LYS A 101 0.42 -11.41 -5.04
C LYS A 101 -0.92 -12.15 -5.13
N CYS A 102 -1.32 -12.51 -6.33
CA CYS A 102 -2.52 -13.28 -6.55
C CYS A 102 -2.28 -14.77 -6.22
N ARG A 103 -3.35 -15.51 -5.99
CA ARG A 103 -3.28 -16.97 -5.84
C ARG A 103 -2.83 -17.59 -7.16
N ASP A 104 -2.15 -18.72 -7.06
CA ASP A 104 -1.79 -19.54 -8.20
C ASP A 104 -3.05 -20.08 -8.89
N VAL A 105 -3.05 -20.04 -10.21
CA VAL A 105 -4.14 -20.54 -11.05
C VAL A 105 -3.60 -21.64 -11.95
N GLU A 106 -4.29 -22.77 -11.98
CA GLU A 106 -4.02 -23.83 -12.96
C GLU A 106 -4.66 -23.47 -14.30
N ILE A 107 -3.86 -23.50 -15.36
CA ILE A 107 -4.28 -23.17 -16.71
C ILE A 107 -4.44 -24.48 -17.48
N ASP A 108 -5.60 -24.65 -18.12
CA ASP A 108 -5.86 -25.77 -19.01
C ASP A 108 -5.28 -25.46 -20.40
N ASP A 109 -4.15 -26.11 -20.73
CA ASP A 109 -3.51 -26.02 -22.05
C ASP A 109 -4.05 -27.10 -23.02
N GLY A 110 -5.06 -27.87 -22.60
CA GLY A 110 -5.72 -28.91 -23.38
C GLY A 110 -5.32 -30.35 -23.03
N PRO A 111 -5.97 -31.35 -23.64
CA PRO A 111 -5.76 -32.75 -23.29
C PRO A 111 -4.32 -33.22 -23.51
N GLY A 112 -3.74 -33.88 -22.50
CA GLY A 112 -2.38 -34.42 -22.55
C GLY A 112 -1.27 -33.38 -22.34
N SER A 113 -1.62 -32.12 -22.03
CA SER A 113 -0.62 -31.10 -21.70
C SER A 113 0.02 -31.37 -20.32
N PRO A 114 1.26 -30.87 -20.09
CA PRO A 114 1.81 -30.79 -18.74
C PRO A 114 0.93 -29.93 -17.82
N LYS A 115 1.00 -30.17 -16.52
CA LYS A 115 0.36 -29.31 -15.51
C LYS A 115 0.97 -27.90 -15.58
N HIS A 116 0.14 -26.90 -15.82
CA HIS A 116 0.55 -25.51 -16.01
C HIS A 116 -0.02 -24.66 -14.87
N ILE A 117 0.87 -24.08 -14.06
CA ILE A 117 0.51 -23.11 -13.01
C ILE A 117 0.96 -21.71 -13.42
N MET A 118 0.06 -20.74 -13.29
CA MET A 118 0.33 -19.32 -13.47
C MET A 118 0.22 -18.58 -12.12
N SER A 119 1.29 -17.88 -11.75
CA SER A 119 1.34 -16.97 -10.61
C SER A 119 1.37 -15.53 -11.10
N ARG A 120 0.47 -14.67 -10.61
CA ARG A 120 0.41 -13.25 -10.97
C ARG A 120 0.83 -12.36 -9.81
N THR A 121 1.67 -11.37 -10.11
CA THR A 121 2.00 -10.26 -9.19
C THR A 121 1.67 -8.94 -9.87
N ILE A 122 0.85 -8.12 -9.21
CA ILE A 122 0.49 -6.77 -9.65
C ILE A 122 1.23 -5.78 -8.74
N THR A 123 1.94 -4.81 -9.33
CA THR A 123 2.63 -3.77 -8.56
C THR A 123 2.17 -2.39 -9.01
N PHE A 124 1.61 -1.62 -8.10
CA PHE A 124 1.37 -0.19 -8.26
C PHE A 124 2.61 0.56 -7.85
N TRP A 125 3.22 1.29 -8.77
CA TRP A 125 4.41 2.10 -8.52
C TRP A 125 4.04 3.58 -8.47
N GLY A 126 4.64 4.32 -7.53
CA GLY A 126 4.55 5.78 -7.52
C GLY A 126 3.17 6.34 -7.18
N PHE A 127 2.30 5.55 -6.53
CA PHE A 127 0.89 5.94 -6.33
C PHE A 127 0.69 7.25 -5.55
N LEU A 128 1.61 7.62 -4.65
CA LEU A 128 1.60 8.92 -3.96
C LEU A 128 2.03 10.10 -4.84
N PHE A 129 2.75 9.82 -5.91
CA PHE A 129 3.30 10.80 -6.84
C PHE A 129 2.66 10.64 -8.22
N ALA A 130 1.37 10.27 -8.25
CA ALA A 130 0.68 9.91 -9.49
C ALA A 130 0.71 11.01 -10.56
N HIS A 131 0.72 12.28 -10.14
CA HIS A 131 0.83 13.45 -11.02
C HIS A 131 2.23 13.66 -11.63
N PHE A 132 3.26 13.01 -11.09
CA PHE A 132 4.61 13.02 -11.63
C PHE A 132 4.90 11.75 -12.42
N TRP A 133 4.72 10.58 -11.79
CA TRP A 133 4.89 9.29 -12.44
C TRP A 133 4.26 8.18 -11.62
N HIS A 134 3.47 7.32 -12.30
CA HIS A 134 3.00 6.07 -11.74
C HIS A 134 2.80 5.02 -12.84
N ARG A 135 2.76 3.75 -12.44
CA ARG A 135 2.38 2.66 -13.35
C ARG A 135 1.84 1.46 -12.60
N ILE A 136 1.05 0.67 -13.31
CA ILE A 136 0.66 -0.68 -12.91
C ILE A 136 1.58 -1.64 -13.66
N GLN A 137 2.32 -2.45 -12.93
CA GLN A 137 3.14 -3.50 -13.53
C GLN A 137 2.49 -4.85 -13.22
N VAL A 138 2.19 -5.62 -14.26
CA VAL A 138 1.70 -7.00 -14.11
C VAL A 138 2.83 -7.94 -14.53
N CYS A 139 3.20 -8.83 -13.61
CA CYS A 139 4.18 -9.88 -13.81
C CYS A 139 3.49 -11.24 -13.68
N GLU A 140 3.52 -12.03 -14.72
CA GLU A 140 2.97 -13.39 -14.75
C GLU A 140 4.10 -14.40 -14.90
N LYS A 141 4.13 -15.39 -14.01
CA LYS A 141 5.10 -16.48 -14.03
C LYS A 141 4.35 -17.76 -14.31
N HIS A 142 4.74 -18.43 -15.38
CA HIS A 142 4.17 -19.67 -15.83
C HIS A 142 5.16 -20.81 -15.59
N VAL A 143 4.69 -21.89 -14.98
CA VAL A 143 5.49 -23.08 -14.69
C VAL A 143 4.74 -24.29 -15.21
N TRP A 144 5.37 -25.01 -16.13
CA TRP A 144 4.89 -26.29 -16.63
C TRP A 144 5.65 -27.41 -15.95
N SER A 145 4.92 -28.40 -15.45
CA SER A 145 5.44 -29.58 -14.76
C SER A 145 4.82 -30.85 -15.31
N GLU A 146 5.60 -31.93 -15.33
CA GLU A 146 5.12 -33.22 -15.80
C GLU A 146 4.03 -33.78 -14.87
N SER A 147 2.93 -34.24 -15.49
CA SER A 147 1.80 -34.82 -14.78
C SER A 147 2.22 -36.15 -14.13
N GLY A 148 2.34 -36.16 -12.81
CA GLY A 148 2.67 -37.35 -12.00
C GLY A 148 4.01 -37.27 -11.27
N THR A 149 5.06 -36.73 -11.89
CA THR A 149 6.39 -36.59 -11.25
C THR A 149 6.59 -35.22 -10.61
N GLY A 150 5.84 -34.20 -11.06
CA GLY A 150 6.00 -32.81 -10.61
C GLY A 150 7.31 -32.16 -11.10
N LYS A 151 8.07 -32.82 -11.96
CA LYS A 151 9.32 -32.28 -12.50
C LYS A 151 9.00 -31.07 -13.37
N VAL A 152 9.62 -29.93 -13.06
CA VAL A 152 9.46 -28.70 -13.86
C VAL A 152 10.13 -28.88 -15.22
N ILE A 153 9.35 -28.71 -16.28
CA ILE A 153 9.80 -28.84 -17.67
C ILE A 153 10.12 -27.47 -18.25
N LYS A 154 9.31 -26.45 -17.93
CA LYS A 154 9.43 -25.13 -18.53
C LYS A 154 9.02 -24.04 -17.54
N LYS A 155 9.69 -22.90 -17.63
CA LYS A 155 9.31 -21.65 -16.95
C LYS A 155 9.25 -20.53 -17.97
N LYS A 156 8.25 -19.65 -17.86
CA LYS A 156 8.14 -18.43 -18.64
C LYS A 156 7.76 -17.29 -17.71
N GLU A 157 8.34 -16.11 -17.91
CA GLU A 157 8.00 -14.90 -17.17
C GLU A 157 7.62 -13.82 -18.17
N GLU A 158 6.45 -13.22 -17.96
CA GLU A 158 5.93 -12.12 -18.78
C GLU A 158 5.71 -10.90 -17.91
N LYS A 159 6.15 -9.75 -18.41
CA LYS A 159 6.00 -8.45 -17.73
C LYS A 159 5.34 -7.47 -18.68
N ARG A 160 4.24 -6.86 -18.24
CA ARG A 160 3.59 -5.74 -18.93
C ARG A 160 3.43 -4.56 -17.99
N ASN A 161 3.60 -3.36 -18.52
CA ASN A 161 3.34 -2.11 -17.82
C ASN A 161 2.08 -1.49 -18.41
N LEU A 162 1.15 -1.11 -17.55
CA LEU A 162 -0.05 -0.38 -17.88
C LEU A 162 0.05 1.00 -17.25
N THR A 163 -0.24 2.01 -18.05
CA THR A 163 -0.19 3.39 -17.62
C THR A 163 -1.39 4.09 -18.25
N ALA A 164 -2.26 4.64 -17.40
CA ALA A 164 -3.46 5.37 -17.81
C ALA A 164 -3.52 6.65 -16.97
N TYR A 165 -3.29 7.79 -17.62
CA TYR A 165 -3.29 9.12 -16.97
C TYR A 165 -4.59 9.90 -17.24
N ILE A 166 -5.38 9.43 -18.20
CA ILE A 166 -6.62 10.04 -18.64
C ILE A 166 -7.63 8.89 -18.75
N TRP A 167 -8.81 9.11 -18.20
CA TRP A 167 -9.92 8.17 -18.32
C TRP A 167 -10.65 8.49 -19.63
N ASP A 168 -10.51 7.62 -20.62
CA ASP A 168 -11.23 7.76 -21.90
C ASP A 168 -12.71 7.32 -21.77
N GLU A 169 -13.05 6.62 -20.68
CA GLU A 169 -14.39 6.09 -20.40
C GLU A 169 -15.06 6.87 -19.26
N GLY A 170 -16.09 7.66 -19.60
CA GLY A 170 -16.96 8.35 -18.64
C GLY A 170 -17.28 9.80 -19.00
N GLU A 171 -18.23 10.42 -18.28
CA GLU A 171 -18.60 11.84 -18.46
C GLU A 171 -17.57 12.81 -17.85
N LYS A 172 -16.65 12.31 -17.02
CA LYS A 172 -15.66 13.13 -16.32
C LYS A 172 -14.32 13.14 -17.07
N LYS A 173 -13.86 14.35 -17.40
CA LYS A 173 -12.54 14.58 -17.99
C LYS A 173 -11.45 14.33 -16.95
N GLY A 174 -10.52 13.43 -17.25
CA GLY A 174 -9.21 13.39 -16.60
C GLY A 174 -8.22 14.29 -17.35
N ASP A 175 -7.15 14.68 -16.66
CA ASP A 175 -5.98 15.33 -17.29
C ASP A 175 -4.71 14.72 -16.71
N ALA A 176 -3.72 14.50 -17.59
CA ALA A 176 -2.46 13.90 -17.20
C ALA A 176 -1.66 14.72 -16.18
N HIS A 177 -1.95 16.02 -16.05
CA HIS A 177 -1.27 16.92 -15.12
C HIS A 177 -2.07 17.19 -13.84
N TRP A 178 -3.26 16.60 -13.69
CA TRP A 178 -4.04 16.79 -12.48
C TRP A 178 -3.37 16.14 -11.28
N THR A 179 -3.33 16.89 -10.18
CA THR A 179 -2.90 16.37 -8.88
C THR A 179 -3.99 15.48 -8.29
N THR A 180 -3.60 14.56 -7.42
CA THR A 180 -4.56 13.77 -6.62
C THR A 180 -5.52 14.67 -5.83
N TYR A 181 -5.04 15.83 -5.36
CA TYR A 181 -5.87 16.85 -4.71
C TYR A 181 -6.95 17.42 -5.62
N ARG A 182 -6.68 17.60 -6.91
CA ARG A 182 -7.69 18.07 -7.86
C ARG A 182 -8.83 17.05 -8.00
N TYR A 183 -8.50 15.77 -8.08
CA TYR A 183 -9.49 14.68 -8.12
C TYR A 183 -10.30 14.61 -6.82
N MET A 184 -9.67 14.74 -5.65
CA MET A 184 -10.38 14.77 -4.36
C MET A 184 -11.35 15.96 -4.25
N LEU A 185 -10.92 17.14 -4.70
CA LEU A 185 -11.78 18.32 -4.73
C LEU A 185 -12.95 18.15 -5.70
N ASP A 186 -12.72 17.52 -6.86
CA ASP A 186 -13.78 17.25 -7.83
C ASP A 186 -14.84 16.28 -7.27
N GLU A 187 -14.40 15.24 -6.57
CA GLU A 187 -15.29 14.30 -5.90
C GLU A 187 -16.13 15.00 -4.83
N PHE A 188 -15.51 15.87 -4.03
CA PHE A 188 -16.20 16.70 -3.05
C PHE A 188 -17.26 17.60 -3.69
N VAL A 189 -16.92 18.31 -4.77
CA VAL A 189 -17.86 19.20 -5.47
C VAL A 189 -19.05 18.40 -6.02
N CYS A 190 -18.82 17.25 -6.65
CA CYS A 190 -19.90 16.43 -7.16
C CYS A 190 -20.81 15.94 -6.03
N ARG A 191 -20.24 15.53 -4.89
CA ARG A 191 -21.03 15.09 -3.73
C ARG A 191 -21.96 16.18 -3.20
N ILE A 192 -21.49 17.44 -3.15
CA ILE A 192 -22.29 18.60 -2.71
C ILE A 192 -23.39 18.94 -3.72
N ARG A 193 -23.11 18.80 -5.02
CA ARG A 193 -24.06 19.09 -6.10
C ARG A 193 -25.05 17.96 -6.37
N GLY A 194 -24.86 16.79 -5.78
CA GLY A 194 -25.66 15.59 -6.09
C GLY A 194 -25.34 15.00 -7.47
N GLU A 195 -24.15 15.30 -8.00
CA GLU A 195 -23.66 14.77 -9.28
C GLU A 195 -22.98 13.42 -9.06
N LYS A 196 -22.92 12.60 -10.12
CA LYS A 196 -22.20 11.33 -10.09
C LYS A 196 -20.69 11.58 -9.97
N GLY A 197 -20.09 11.12 -8.87
CA GLY A 197 -18.65 11.12 -8.66
C GLY A 197 -17.91 9.98 -9.37
N THR A 198 -16.61 9.89 -9.12
CA THR A 198 -15.73 8.77 -9.51
C THR A 198 -15.99 7.52 -8.66
N GLY A 199 -16.65 7.66 -7.51
CA GLY A 199 -16.87 6.57 -6.56
C GLY A 199 -15.71 6.37 -5.57
N ALA A 200 -14.62 7.14 -5.69
CA ALA A 200 -13.51 7.16 -4.74
C ALA A 200 -13.79 8.12 -3.57
N TRP A 201 -14.98 7.99 -2.96
CA TRP A 201 -15.39 8.82 -1.83
C TRP A 201 -14.96 8.19 -0.50
N ILE A 202 -14.34 8.98 0.36
CA ILE A 202 -13.95 8.60 1.71
C ILE A 202 -14.98 9.16 2.68
N ASP A 203 -15.74 8.31 3.35
CA ASP A 203 -16.72 8.72 4.33
C ASP A 203 -16.17 8.76 5.77
N GLY A 204 -17.04 9.12 6.72
CA GLY A 204 -16.66 9.22 8.12
C GLY A 204 -16.35 7.86 8.75
N GLU A 205 -17.00 6.78 8.30
CA GLU A 205 -16.74 5.44 8.82
C GLU A 205 -15.39 4.93 8.32
N ASP A 206 -15.06 5.18 7.05
CA ASP A 206 -13.74 4.88 6.48
C ASP A 206 -12.62 5.56 7.27
N SER A 207 -12.81 6.84 7.60
CA SER A 207 -11.86 7.62 8.40
C SER A 207 -11.66 7.03 9.80
N VAL A 208 -12.74 6.55 10.42
CA VAL A 208 -12.68 5.89 11.74
C VAL A 208 -11.97 4.54 11.64
N ASN A 209 -12.26 3.73 10.62
CA ASN A 209 -11.65 2.42 10.44
C ASN A 209 -10.16 2.52 10.09
N GLN A 210 -9.79 3.53 9.31
CA GLN A 210 -8.40 3.90 9.06
C GLN A 210 -7.63 4.11 10.38
N MET A 211 -8.20 4.90 11.29
CA MET A 211 -7.57 5.16 12.59
C MET A 211 -7.55 3.91 13.49
N LYS A 212 -8.62 3.11 13.52
CA LYS A 212 -8.63 1.83 14.26
C LYS A 212 -7.52 0.89 13.78
N MET A 213 -7.28 0.82 12.47
CA MET A 213 -6.23 -0.03 11.91
C MET A 213 -4.83 0.47 12.30
N ILE A 214 -4.59 1.79 12.24
CA ILE A 214 -3.34 2.41 12.72
C ILE A 214 -3.11 2.11 14.20
N ASP A 215 -4.13 2.35 15.04
CA ASP A 215 -4.10 2.11 16.48
C ASP A 215 -3.80 0.64 16.80
N SER A 216 -4.40 -0.29 16.05
CA SER A 216 -4.13 -1.73 16.22
C SER A 216 -2.67 -2.08 15.95
N GLY A 217 -2.01 -1.38 15.01
CA GLY A 217 -0.58 -1.49 14.76
C GLY A 217 0.22 -0.99 15.96
N TYR A 218 -0.07 0.22 16.45
CA TYR A 218 0.61 0.80 17.61
C TYR A 218 0.49 -0.07 18.86
N VAL A 219 -0.72 -0.53 19.18
CA VAL A 219 -0.96 -1.46 20.30
C VAL A 219 -0.15 -2.74 20.12
N LYS A 220 -0.12 -3.30 18.91
CA LYS A 220 0.64 -4.53 18.63
C LYS A 220 2.15 -4.34 18.79
N ALA A 221 2.67 -3.14 18.51
CA ALA A 221 4.08 -2.78 18.71
C ALA A 221 4.41 -2.34 20.15
N GLY A 222 3.42 -2.30 21.05
CA GLY A 222 3.60 -1.84 22.43
C GLY A 222 3.78 -0.33 22.58
N LEU A 223 3.33 0.45 21.59
CA LEU A 223 3.38 1.91 21.62
C LEU A 223 2.05 2.50 22.12
N PRO A 224 2.11 3.67 22.79
CA PRO A 224 0.89 4.31 23.26
C PRO A 224 0.10 4.90 22.09
N LEU A 225 -1.23 4.84 22.20
CA LEU A 225 -2.16 5.47 21.26
C LEU A 225 -2.05 6.99 21.32
N ARG A 226 -2.44 7.69 20.25
CA ARG A 226 -2.39 9.15 20.25
C ARG A 226 -3.46 9.75 21.19
N PRO A 227 -3.22 10.94 21.76
CA PRO A 227 -4.21 11.59 22.62
C PRO A 227 -5.55 11.78 21.91
N THR A 228 -6.64 11.51 22.62
CA THR A 228 -7.99 11.90 22.21
C THR A 228 -8.35 13.20 22.91
N ASN A 229 -8.84 14.19 22.16
CA ASN A 229 -9.36 15.45 22.73
C ASN A 229 -10.70 15.25 23.42
#